data_AF-A0AAU9TQT7-F1
#
_entry.id   AF-A0AAU9TQT7-F1
#
_cell.length_a   1.000
_cell.length_b   1.000
_cell.length_c   1.000
_cell.angle_alpha   90.00
_cell.angle_beta   90.00
_cell.angle_gamma   90.00
#
_symmetry.space_group_name_H-M   'P 1'
#
loop_
_entity.id
_entity.type
_entity.pdbx_description
1 polymer ?
#
loop_
_entity_poly.entity_id
_entity_poly.type
_entity_poly.pdbx_seq_one_letter_code
_entity_poly.pdbx_strand_id
1 'polypeptide(L)'
;MQTIDRSRSLSNNGTLVSRSNGRVTRQTTQDCFGLDKRYHECNTYPCAGGERDMRAVQCSSYDRRPFRGRFYTWVPYVDGDSPCMLNCRPLGQQFYASLALVIDGTPCTKPGYRAICIQGNCKNVDNVALVTAIDNS
;
A
#
# COMPACT_ATOMS: atom_id res chain seq x y z
N MET A 1 16.67 -15.33 21.25
CA MET A 1 16.12 -15.79 22.55
C MET A 1 17.25 -15.77 23.56
N GLN A 2 17.21 -15.20 24.76
CA GLN A 2 16.29 -14.41 25.59
C GLN A 2 17.21 -13.65 26.58
N THR A 3 16.83 -12.49 27.11
CA THR A 3 17.35 -12.05 28.41
C THR A 3 16.21 -11.98 29.41
N ILE A 4 16.51 -12.55 30.56
CA ILE A 4 15.61 -13.02 31.60
C ILE A 4 15.09 -11.83 32.42
N ASP A 5 13.77 -11.81 32.59
CA ASP A 5 13.02 -10.88 33.43
C ASP A 5 13.30 -11.18 34.92
N ARG A 6 13.75 -10.17 35.67
CA ARG A 6 13.99 -10.28 37.11
C ARG A 6 12.84 -9.64 37.86
N SER A 7 11.80 -10.44 38.10
CA SER A 7 10.80 -10.17 39.11
C SER A 7 11.41 -10.25 40.52
N ARG A 8 11.16 -9.23 41.35
CA ARG A 8 11.29 -9.32 42.82
C ARG A 8 9.89 -9.40 43.43
N SER A 9 9.62 -10.52 44.08
CA SER A 9 8.60 -10.72 45.12
C SER A 9 9.16 -10.20 46.47
N LEU A 10 8.39 -9.73 47.48
CA LEU A 10 7.45 -10.46 48.35
C LEU A 10 6.65 -9.47 49.23
N SER A 11 5.32 -9.66 49.26
CA SER A 11 4.37 -9.73 50.40
C SER A 11 4.41 -8.74 51.58
N ASN A 12 3.24 -8.18 51.96
CA ASN A 12 2.52 -8.58 53.20
C ASN A 12 1.16 -7.87 53.38
N ASN A 13 0.11 -8.70 53.48
CA ASN A 13 -1.15 -8.59 54.22
C ASN A 13 -1.90 -7.24 54.34
N GLY A 14 -3.13 -7.19 53.80
CA GLY A 14 -4.14 -6.19 54.18
C GLY A 14 -5.27 -6.03 53.16
N THR A 15 -6.39 -6.72 53.41
CA THR A 15 -7.77 -6.40 53.01
C THR A 15 -8.07 -6.10 51.52
N LEU A 16 -8.96 -6.89 50.91
CA LEU A 16 -9.56 -6.59 49.60
C LEU A 16 -10.39 -5.30 49.69
N VAL A 17 -9.78 -4.18 49.34
CA VAL A 17 -10.50 -2.98 48.94
C VAL A 17 -10.54 -3.00 47.42
N SER A 18 -11.72 -3.27 46.83
CA SER A 18 -11.99 -2.94 45.44
C SER A 18 -11.93 -1.42 45.31
N ARG A 19 -10.70 -0.92 45.18
CA ARG A 19 -10.43 0.46 44.84
C ARG A 19 -10.72 0.55 43.36
N SER A 20 -11.88 1.10 43.03
CA SER A 20 -12.16 1.63 41.69
C SER A 20 -11.17 2.79 41.45
N ASN A 21 -9.92 2.43 41.20
CA ASN A 21 -9.01 3.29 40.47
C ASN A 21 -9.54 3.26 39.04
N GLY A 22 -10.58 4.07 38.81
CA GLY A 22 -10.89 4.54 37.47
C GLY A 22 -9.56 5.02 36.93
N ARG A 23 -8.98 4.24 36.02
CA ARG A 23 -7.93 4.74 35.15
C ARG A 23 -8.58 5.97 34.53
N VAL A 24 -8.11 7.15 34.91
CA VAL A 24 -8.23 8.28 34.01
C VAL A 24 -7.35 7.86 32.83
N THR A 25 -7.94 7.12 31.90
CA THR A 25 -7.48 7.13 30.53
C THR A 25 -7.63 8.59 30.15
N ARG A 26 -6.55 9.37 30.25
CA ARG A 26 -6.37 10.50 29.35
C ARG A 26 -6.24 9.89 27.96
N GLN A 27 -7.35 9.40 27.42
CA GLN A 27 -7.60 9.37 25.99
C GLN A 27 -7.87 10.82 25.60
N THR A 28 -6.83 11.63 25.66
CA THR A 28 -6.72 12.75 24.74
C THR A 28 -5.92 12.20 23.59
N THR A 29 -6.56 11.40 22.73
CA THR A 29 -6.08 11.23 21.36
C THR A 29 -6.31 12.58 20.70
N GLN A 30 -5.38 13.48 20.91
CA GLN A 30 -5.37 14.77 20.25
C GLN A 30 -4.93 14.45 18.82
N ASP A 31 -5.88 14.14 17.95
CA ASP A 31 -5.59 13.92 16.55
C ASP A 31 -4.91 15.17 15.99
N CYS A 32 -3.78 14.97 15.33
CA CYS A 32 -3.06 16.05 14.69
C CYS A 32 -3.90 16.57 13.53
N PHE A 33 -4.18 17.87 13.52
CA PHE A 33 -4.83 18.49 12.38
C PHE A 33 -3.84 18.58 11.21
N GLY A 34 -4.22 18.03 10.05
CA GLY A 34 -3.42 18.09 8.83
C GLY A 34 -3.45 16.78 8.05
N LEU A 35 -2.63 16.71 7.00
CA LEU A 35 -2.42 15.49 6.24
C LEU A 35 -1.46 14.57 7.01
N ASP A 36 -1.83 13.29 7.14
CA ASP A 36 -0.98 12.28 7.78
C ASP A 36 0.32 12.04 7.01
N LYS A 37 0.27 12.16 5.68
CA LYS A 37 1.40 11.89 4.78
C LYS A 37 1.41 12.83 3.60
N ARG A 38 2.62 13.11 3.10
CA ARG A 38 2.86 13.87 1.89
C ARG A 38 3.82 13.09 1.00
N TYR A 39 3.52 12.97 -0.28
CA TYR A 39 4.39 12.30 -1.25
C TYR A 39 4.84 13.30 -2.30
N HIS A 40 6.09 13.15 -2.73
CA HIS A 40 6.70 13.94 -3.78
C HIS A 40 7.39 12.98 -4.75
N GLU A 41 7.26 13.22 -6.04
CA GLU A 41 7.89 12.34 -7.01
C GLU A 41 9.40 12.55 -7.09
N CYS A 42 10.09 11.48 -7.43
CA CYS A 42 11.54 11.49 -7.63
C CYS A 42 11.86 10.83 -8.97
N ASN A 43 13.09 11.06 -9.46
CA ASN A 43 13.58 10.49 -10.72
C ASN A 43 12.63 10.76 -11.90
N THR A 44 12.14 11.99 -12.02
CA THR A 44 11.17 12.42 -13.03
C THR A 44 11.75 12.52 -14.45
N TYR A 45 13.07 12.34 -14.59
CA TYR A 45 13.72 12.26 -15.88
C TYR A 45 13.44 10.90 -16.54
N PRO A 46 13.13 10.86 -17.85
CA PRO A 46 12.91 9.60 -18.55
C PRO A 46 14.09 8.64 -18.44
N CYS A 47 13.79 7.34 -18.37
CA CYS A 47 14.83 6.31 -18.36
C CYS A 47 15.60 6.28 -19.69
N ALA A 48 16.91 6.08 -19.63
CA ALA A 48 17.72 5.82 -20.81
C ALA A 48 17.25 4.53 -21.51
N GLY A 49 16.95 4.61 -22.80
CA GLY A 49 16.36 3.49 -23.56
C GLY A 49 14.83 3.55 -23.71
N GLY A 50 14.20 4.62 -23.23
CA GLY A 50 12.76 4.85 -23.37
C GLY A 50 11.95 4.29 -22.21
N GLU A 51 10.65 4.57 -22.25
CA GLU A 51 9.71 4.14 -21.22
C GLU A 51 9.32 2.68 -21.46
N ARG A 52 9.49 1.84 -20.43
CA ARG A 52 9.00 0.46 -20.43
C ARG A 52 7.63 0.44 -19.75
N ASP A 53 6.71 -0.39 -20.24
CA ASP A 53 5.46 -0.64 -19.53
C ASP A 53 5.75 -1.32 -18.19
N MET A 54 5.69 -0.53 -17.12
CA MET A 54 5.96 -0.97 -15.75
C MET A 54 4.99 -2.07 -15.30
N ARG A 55 3.74 -2.08 -15.80
CA ARG A 55 2.76 -3.13 -15.48
C ARG A 55 3.11 -4.43 -16.19
N ALA A 56 3.58 -4.36 -17.43
CA ALA A 56 4.07 -5.54 -18.15
C ALA A 56 5.26 -6.18 -17.44
N VAL A 57 6.23 -5.37 -16.97
CA VAL A 57 7.36 -5.87 -16.17
C VAL A 57 6.87 -6.53 -14.89
N GLN A 58 5.94 -5.91 -14.16
CA GLN A 58 5.36 -6.47 -12.93
C GLN A 58 4.60 -7.79 -13.19
N CYS A 59 3.74 -7.86 -14.21
CA CYS A 59 3.03 -9.09 -14.57
C CYS A 59 4.00 -10.22 -14.94
N SER A 60 5.01 -9.95 -15.78
CA SER A 60 5.99 -10.96 -16.22
C SER A 60 6.81 -11.56 -15.06
N SER A 61 6.92 -10.85 -13.92
CA SER A 61 7.57 -11.38 -12.72
C SER A 61 6.84 -12.60 -12.13
N TYR A 62 5.58 -12.82 -12.50
CA TYR A 62 4.75 -13.96 -12.11
C TYR A 62 4.80 -15.13 -13.10
N ASP A 63 5.46 -14.99 -14.25
CA ASP A 63 5.52 -16.08 -15.26
C ASP A 63 6.18 -17.35 -14.71
N ARG A 64 7.13 -17.17 -13.78
CA ARG A 64 7.84 -18.26 -13.09
C ARG A 64 7.16 -18.72 -11.80
N ARG A 65 5.93 -18.27 -11.53
CA ARG A 65 5.15 -18.63 -10.33
C ARG A 65 3.89 -19.39 -10.76
N PRO A 66 3.66 -20.62 -10.26
CA PRO A 66 2.47 -21.37 -10.64
C PRO A 66 1.21 -20.71 -10.07
N PHE A 67 0.21 -20.48 -10.91
CA PHE A 67 -1.13 -20.04 -10.52
C PHE A 67 -2.10 -21.20 -10.69
N ARG A 68 -2.69 -21.66 -9.59
CA ARG A 68 -3.57 -22.85 -9.57
C ARG A 68 -2.92 -24.06 -10.25
N GLY A 69 -1.64 -24.29 -9.98
CA GLY A 69 -0.88 -25.45 -10.47
C GLY A 69 -0.36 -25.35 -11.92
N ARG A 70 -0.53 -24.21 -12.61
CA ARG A 70 -0.05 -24.01 -13.99
C ARG A 70 0.77 -22.74 -14.10
N PHE A 71 1.75 -22.74 -15.01
CA PHE A 71 2.49 -21.55 -15.39
C PHE A 71 1.80 -20.87 -16.56
N TYR A 72 1.90 -19.54 -16.60
CA TYR A 72 1.31 -18.70 -17.63
C TYR A 72 2.28 -17.60 -18.02
N THR A 73 2.13 -17.09 -19.23
CA THR A 73 2.71 -15.80 -19.63
C THR A 73 1.67 -14.72 -19.36
N TRP A 74 1.98 -13.83 -18.43
CA TRP A 74 1.07 -12.81 -17.95
C TRP A 74 1.27 -11.49 -18.69
N VAL A 75 0.17 -10.89 -19.15
CA VAL A 75 0.12 -9.54 -19.72
C VAL A 75 -0.75 -8.63 -18.86
N PRO A 76 -0.47 -7.32 -18.81
CA PRO A 76 -1.24 -6.40 -18.00
C PRO A 76 -2.68 -6.30 -18.49
N TYR A 77 -3.61 -6.22 -17.55
CA TYR A 77 -5.01 -5.87 -17.77
C TYR A 77 -5.33 -4.67 -16.88
N VAL A 78 -5.71 -3.55 -17.47
CA VAL A 78 -6.05 -2.34 -16.70
C VAL A 78 -7.56 -2.34 -16.49
N ASP A 79 -7.96 -2.52 -15.23
CA ASP A 79 -9.33 -2.34 -14.79
C ASP A 79 -9.54 -0.85 -14.45
N GLY A 80 -10.56 -0.23 -15.03
CA GLY A 80 -10.86 1.19 -14.82
C GLY A 80 -11.28 1.50 -13.38
N ASP A 81 -11.88 0.53 -12.69
CA ASP A 81 -12.39 0.73 -11.32
C ASP A 81 -11.28 0.54 -10.27
N SER A 82 -10.28 -0.28 -10.57
CA SER A 82 -9.18 -0.61 -9.67
C SER A 82 -7.82 -0.48 -10.36
N PRO A 83 -7.45 0.72 -10.84
CA PRO A 83 -6.27 0.88 -11.67
C PRO A 83 -4.96 0.62 -10.92
N CYS A 84 -4.94 0.69 -9.59
CA CYS A 84 -3.74 0.39 -8.78
C CYS A 84 -3.68 -1.04 -8.23
N MET A 85 -4.63 -1.90 -8.63
CA MET A 85 -4.50 -3.34 -8.52
C MET A 85 -3.73 -3.88 -9.72
N LEU A 86 -2.77 -4.76 -9.49
CA LEU A 86 -2.02 -5.41 -10.55
C LEU A 86 -2.85 -6.59 -11.08
N ASN A 87 -3.78 -6.27 -11.98
CA ASN A 87 -4.54 -7.25 -12.72
C ASN A 87 -3.74 -7.72 -13.94
N CYS A 88 -3.57 -9.04 -14.07
CA CYS A 88 -2.85 -9.65 -15.18
C CYS A 88 -3.73 -10.72 -15.85
N ARG A 89 -3.75 -10.73 -17.18
CA ARG A 89 -4.43 -11.74 -18.00
C ARG A 89 -3.39 -12.70 -18.57
N PRO A 90 -3.59 -14.03 -18.52
CA PRO A 90 -2.73 -14.96 -19.22
C PRO A 90 -2.95 -14.88 -20.74
N LEU A 91 -1.88 -14.98 -21.52
CA LEU A 91 -2.00 -15.09 -22.99
C LEU A 91 -2.89 -16.27 -23.39
N GLY A 92 -3.83 -16.02 -24.31
CA GLY A 92 -4.76 -17.03 -24.82
C GLY A 92 -5.86 -17.46 -23.85
N GLN A 93 -6.02 -16.79 -22.70
CA GLN A 93 -7.07 -17.08 -21.72
C GLN A 93 -8.03 -15.90 -21.55
N GLN A 94 -9.26 -16.18 -21.13
CA GLN A 94 -10.33 -15.17 -20.98
C GLN A 94 -10.51 -14.67 -19.54
N PHE A 95 -9.71 -15.18 -18.60
CA PHE A 95 -9.75 -14.74 -17.19
C PHE A 95 -8.58 -13.81 -16.90
N TYR A 96 -8.71 -12.96 -15.88
CA TYR A 96 -7.59 -12.24 -15.27
C TYR A 96 -7.48 -12.61 -13.80
N ALA A 97 -6.35 -12.29 -13.18
CA ALA A 97 -6.13 -12.43 -11.76
C ALA A 97 -5.48 -11.17 -11.19
N SER A 98 -5.90 -10.78 -9.99
CA SER A 98 -5.23 -9.74 -9.21
C SER A 98 -4.05 -10.37 -8.48
N LEU A 99 -2.82 -10.02 -8.88
CA LEU A 99 -1.60 -10.69 -8.41
C LEU A 99 -0.85 -9.90 -7.33
N ALA A 100 -1.04 -8.58 -7.28
CA ALA A 100 -0.42 -7.66 -6.32
C ALA A 100 -1.10 -6.28 -6.32
N LEU A 101 -0.53 -5.34 -5.57
CA LEU A 101 -0.66 -3.91 -5.84
C LEU A 101 0.34 -3.50 -6.93
N VAL A 102 -0.02 -2.48 -7.71
CA VAL A 102 0.90 -1.84 -8.66
C VAL A 102 1.95 -1.06 -7.86
N ILE A 103 3.22 -1.14 -8.30
CA ILE A 103 4.34 -0.39 -7.69
C ILE A 103 4.06 1.13 -7.67
N ASP A 104 4.38 1.76 -6.55
CA ASP A 104 4.26 3.20 -6.34
C ASP A 104 4.98 4.01 -7.44
N GLY A 105 4.36 5.10 -7.90
CA GLY A 105 4.87 5.90 -9.03
C GLY A 105 4.42 5.42 -10.41
N THR A 106 3.87 4.21 -10.53
CA THR A 106 3.34 3.73 -11.82
C THR A 106 2.09 4.53 -12.22
N PRO A 107 1.96 5.01 -13.47
CA PRO A 107 0.75 5.66 -13.94
C PRO A 107 -0.51 4.80 -13.77
N CYS A 108 -1.57 5.40 -13.24
CA CYS A 108 -2.89 4.77 -13.08
C CYS A 108 -3.94 5.29 -14.08
N THR A 109 -3.52 6.17 -14.99
CA THR A 109 -4.24 6.65 -16.19
C THR A 109 -5.67 7.10 -15.92
N LYS A 110 -5.87 8.41 -15.81
CA LYS A 110 -7.20 9.03 -15.88
C LYS A 110 -7.20 10.11 -16.96
N PRO A 111 -8.27 10.27 -17.76
CA PRO A 111 -8.33 11.33 -18.76
C PRO A 111 -8.19 12.71 -18.11
N GLY A 112 -7.38 13.59 -18.69
CA GLY A 112 -7.35 15.01 -18.34
C GLY A 112 -6.38 15.43 -17.23
N TYR A 113 -5.75 14.50 -16.50
CA TYR A 113 -4.72 14.83 -15.50
C TYR A 113 -3.74 13.68 -15.28
N ARG A 114 -2.58 14.00 -14.69
CA ARG A 114 -1.56 13.01 -14.35
C ARG A 114 -1.86 12.40 -12.98
N ALA A 115 -1.84 11.08 -12.90
CA ALA A 115 -2.07 10.34 -11.66
C ALA A 115 -1.20 9.08 -11.60
N ILE A 116 -0.74 8.74 -10.39
CA ILE A 116 0.13 7.60 -10.11
C ILE A 116 -0.43 6.75 -8.98
N CYS A 117 -0.02 5.48 -8.92
CA CYS A 117 -0.31 4.62 -7.79
C CYS A 117 0.56 4.99 -6.59
N ILE A 118 -0.06 5.09 -5.42
CA ILE A 118 0.60 5.20 -4.12
C ILE A 118 -0.16 4.36 -3.11
N GLN A 119 0.48 3.33 -2.57
CA GLN A 119 -0.11 2.41 -1.58
C GLN A 119 -1.45 1.84 -2.06
N GLY A 120 -1.54 1.42 -3.32
CA GLY A 120 -2.76 0.85 -3.92
C GLY A 120 -3.85 1.86 -4.27
N ASN A 121 -3.63 3.16 -4.08
CA ASN A 121 -4.58 4.20 -4.44
C ASN A 121 -4.07 5.02 -5.64
N CYS A 122 -4.96 5.34 -6.58
CA CYS A 122 -4.63 6.24 -7.69
C CYS A 122 -4.74 7.68 -7.19
N LYS A 123 -3.61 8.39 -7.14
CA LYS A 123 -3.51 9.75 -6.60
C LYS A 123 -3.07 10.73 -7.67
N ASN A 124 -3.60 11.95 -7.61
CA ASN A 124 -3.29 13.01 -8.57
C ASN A 124 -1.91 13.57 -8.30
N VAL A 125 -1.25 14.00 -9.36
CA VAL A 125 0.03 14.69 -9.26
C VAL A 125 -0.09 16.05 -9.91
N ASP A 126 0.21 17.08 -9.15
CA ASP A 126 0.15 18.45 -9.63
C ASP A 126 1.39 18.82 -10.47
N ASN A 127 1.41 20.07 -10.94
CA ASN A 127 2.48 20.60 -11.78
C ASN A 127 3.82 20.77 -11.05
N VAL A 128 3.83 20.68 -9.71
CA VAL A 128 5.03 20.79 -8.87
C VAL A 128 5.45 19.40 -8.36
N ALA A 129 4.94 18.33 -8.96
CA ALA A 129 5.23 16.94 -8.59
C ALA A 129 4.79 16.56 -7.15
N LEU A 130 3.89 17.35 -6.56
CA LEU A 130 3.26 17.01 -5.30
C LEU A 130 2.08 16.07 -5.57
N VAL A 131 2.07 14.94 -4.86
CA VAL A 131 0.96 14.00 -4.94
C VAL A 131 -0.10 14.43 -3.95
N THR A 132 -1.27 14.80 -4.47
CA THR A 132 -2.39 15.20 -3.63
C THR A 132 -3.24 13.98 -3.30
N ALA A 133 -3.74 13.95 -2.07
CA ALA A 133 -4.78 13.02 -1.73
C ALA A 133 -6.01 13.39 -2.57
N ILE A 134 -6.46 12.48 -3.45
CA ILE A 134 -7.84 12.54 -3.94
C ILE A 134 -8.66 12.11 -2.74
N ASP A 135 -9.02 13.07 -1.90
CA ASP A 135 -10.00 12.87 -0.84
C ASP A 135 -11.35 12.83 -1.53
N ASN A 136 -11.85 11.63 -1.81
CA ASN A 136 -13.25 11.47 -2.14
C ASN A 136 -14.03 11.72 -0.84
N SER A 137 -14.41 12.99 -0.63
CA SER A 137 -15.48 13.35 0.30
C SER A 137 -16.82 12.83 -0.23
#